data_AF-A0A973E0H8-F1
#
_entry.id   AF-A0A973E0H8-F1
#
_cell.length_a   1.000
_cell.length_b   1.000
_cell.length_c   1.000
_cell.angle_alpha   90.00
_cell.angle_beta   90.00
_cell.angle_gamma   90.00
#
_symmetry.space_group_name_H-M   'P 1'
#
loop_
_entity.id
_entity.type
_entity.pdbx_description
1 polymer ?
#
loop_
_entity_poly.entity_id
_entity_poly.type
_entity_poly.pdbx_seq_one_letter_code
_entity_poly.pdbx_strand_id
1 'polypeptide(L)'
;MGRATLREILGAHLGCGPDAVVFGYGPNGKPAVPGVQFNLSHSANLACLALHPDVILGVDVEQVRPIEHAVAQRFFSRDEISALNALPPDMWLAGFYRCWTRKEAVVKQLGDGLSYPLDAFSVSLAPGAHPEMTQIDPDYGTCADWQFAHFDAGSDFVGAVTWRGAQRVPVDVVSQPDNLKITLSASG
;
A
#
# COMPACT_ATOMS: atom_id res chain seq x y z
N MET A 1 1.56 14.17 6.78
CA MET A 1 0.26 14.27 7.51
C MET A 1 0.53 14.43 9.00
N GLY A 2 0.06 15.53 9.59
CA GLY A 2 0.14 15.74 11.03
C GLY A 2 -0.93 14.97 11.79
N ARG A 3 -0.74 14.81 13.10
CA ARG A 3 -1.67 14.09 13.99
C ARG A 3 -3.06 14.74 14.08
N ALA A 4 -3.15 16.06 13.90
CA ALA A 4 -4.40 16.80 13.85
C ALA A 4 -5.24 16.43 12.61
N THR A 5 -4.66 16.52 11.41
CA THR A 5 -5.33 16.13 10.16
C THR A 5 -5.81 14.68 10.17
N LEU A 6 -5.00 13.76 10.73
CA LEU A 6 -5.42 12.37 10.88
C LEU A 6 -6.68 12.24 11.75
N ARG A 7 -6.73 12.96 12.88
CA ARG A 7 -7.90 12.99 13.77
C ARG A 7 -9.12 13.59 13.08
N GLU A 8 -8.96 14.64 12.28
CA GLU A 8 -10.05 15.24 11.52
C GLU A 8 -10.65 14.25 10.52
N ILE A 9 -9.81 13.57 9.73
CA ILE A 9 -10.28 12.59 8.73
C ILE A 9 -10.95 11.40 9.42
N LEU A 10 -10.35 10.84 10.46
CA LEU A 10 -10.91 9.69 11.19
C LEU A 10 -12.18 10.07 11.95
N GLY A 11 -12.22 11.24 12.59
CA GLY A 11 -13.41 11.73 13.30
C GLY A 11 -14.58 11.92 12.34
N ALA A 12 -14.35 12.53 11.18
CA ALA A 12 -15.36 12.67 10.13
C ALA A 12 -15.88 11.31 9.65
N HIS A 13 -15.01 10.30 9.52
CA HIS A 13 -15.41 8.94 9.13
C HIS A 13 -16.23 8.24 10.22
N LEU A 14 -15.91 8.46 11.49
CA LEU A 14 -16.56 7.86 12.66
C LEU A 14 -17.81 8.62 13.12
N GLY A 15 -18.11 9.79 12.52
CA GLY A 15 -19.21 10.65 12.96
C GLY A 15 -18.97 11.31 14.33
N CYS A 16 -17.71 11.55 14.70
CA CYS A 16 -17.34 12.17 15.97
C CYS A 16 -16.34 13.34 15.79
N GLY A 17 -16.15 14.14 16.83
CA GLY A 17 -15.15 15.22 16.81
C GLY A 17 -13.70 14.68 16.82
N PRO A 18 -12.71 15.41 16.27
CA PRO A 18 -11.32 14.97 16.19
C PRO A 18 -10.70 14.63 17.56
N ASP A 19 -11.11 15.33 18.61
CA ASP A 19 -10.64 15.09 19.99
C ASP A 19 -11.21 13.80 20.60
N ALA A 20 -12.34 13.31 20.08
CA ALA A 20 -12.97 12.08 20.53
C ALA A 20 -12.36 10.81 19.91
N VAL A 21 -11.45 10.95 18.93
CA VAL A 21 -10.76 9.81 18.31
C VAL A 21 -9.78 9.19 19.32
N VAL A 22 -9.98 7.93 19.69
CA VAL A 22 -9.10 7.22 20.63
C VAL A 22 -8.19 6.27 19.86
N PHE A 23 -6.88 6.50 19.95
CA PHE A 23 -5.87 5.62 19.35
C PHE A 23 -5.46 4.51 20.31
N GLY A 24 -5.53 3.28 19.83
CA GLY A 24 -4.77 2.15 20.35
C GLY A 24 -3.50 1.91 19.53
N TYR A 25 -2.62 1.05 20.03
CA TYR A 25 -1.39 0.66 19.36
C TYR A 25 -1.23 -0.86 19.42
N GLY A 26 -0.99 -1.48 18.26
CA GLY A 26 -0.69 -2.90 18.15
C GLY A 26 0.74 -3.25 18.57
N PRO A 27 1.12 -4.55 18.54
CA PRO A 27 2.43 -5.04 19.00
C PRO A 27 3.65 -4.32 18.40
N ASN A 28 3.54 -3.85 17.16
CA ASN A 28 4.61 -3.17 16.43
C ASN A 28 4.43 -1.63 16.37
N GLY A 29 3.63 -1.06 17.27
CA GLY A 29 3.33 0.38 17.28
C GLY A 29 2.43 0.85 16.14
N LYS A 30 1.82 -0.08 15.37
CA LYS A 30 0.82 0.24 14.35
C LYS A 30 -0.40 0.89 15.03
N PRO A 31 -0.77 2.14 14.67
CA PRO A 31 -1.91 2.81 15.27
C PRO A 31 -3.22 2.13 14.83
N ALA A 32 -4.17 2.05 15.75
CA ALA A 32 -5.50 1.50 15.51
C ALA A 32 -6.56 2.39 16.15
N VAL A 33 -7.76 2.44 15.58
CA VAL A 33 -8.89 3.19 16.11
C VAL A 33 -10.14 2.30 16.01
N PRO A 34 -10.87 2.06 17.10
CA PRO A 34 -12.09 1.26 17.05
C PRO A 34 -13.11 1.84 16.05
N GLY A 35 -13.73 0.97 15.26
CA GLY A 35 -14.75 1.36 14.28
C GLY A 35 -14.21 1.75 12.89
N VAL A 36 -12.90 1.67 12.66
CA VAL A 36 -12.31 1.89 11.33
C VAL A 36 -11.00 1.13 11.16
N GLN A 37 -10.83 0.48 10.01
CA GLN A 37 -9.55 -0.03 9.56
C GLN A 37 -8.82 1.05 8.77
N PHE A 38 -7.54 1.31 9.11
CA PHE A 38 -6.75 2.28 8.35
C PHE A 38 -5.27 1.92 8.29
N ASN A 39 -4.59 2.48 7.30
CA ASN A 39 -3.15 2.37 7.13
C ASN A 39 -2.57 3.69 6.59
N LEU A 40 -1.33 3.97 6.98
CA LEU A 40 -0.64 5.22 6.65
C LEU A 40 0.65 4.91 5.90
N SER A 41 0.94 5.72 4.89
CA SER A 41 2.27 5.82 4.28
C SER A 41 2.68 7.27 4.10
N HIS A 42 3.98 7.50 4.03
CA HIS A 42 4.56 8.81 3.76
C HIS A 42 5.78 8.65 2.87
N SER A 43 5.97 9.58 1.93
CA SER A 43 7.22 9.70 1.19
C SER A 43 7.43 11.17 0.83
N ALA A 44 8.65 11.67 1.09
CA ALA A 44 8.97 13.09 1.02
C ALA A 44 7.92 13.97 1.73
N ASN A 45 7.27 14.88 0.99
CA ASN A 45 6.24 15.78 1.48
C ASN A 45 4.80 15.21 1.39
N LEU A 46 4.62 14.02 0.82
CA LEU A 46 3.31 13.41 0.62
C LEU A 46 3.00 12.40 1.73
N ALA A 47 1.78 12.45 2.24
CA ALA A 47 1.25 11.42 3.11
C ALA A 47 0.00 10.80 2.50
N CYS A 48 -0.18 9.50 2.69
CA CYS A 48 -1.32 8.75 2.19
C CYS A 48 -2.00 8.03 3.35
N LEU A 49 -3.32 8.15 3.44
CA LEU A 49 -4.17 7.46 4.39
C LEU A 49 -5.17 6.60 3.63
N ALA A 50 -5.08 5.29 3.78
CA ALA A 50 -6.12 4.37 3.33
C ALA A 50 -7.02 4.02 4.51
N LEU A 51 -8.34 4.03 4.31
CA LEU A 51 -9.31 3.67 5.35
C LEU A 51 -10.57 2.99 4.81
N HIS A 52 -11.14 2.09 5.62
CA HIS A 52 -12.39 1.39 5.34
C HIS A 52 -13.05 0.98 6.68
N PRO A 53 -14.39 0.86 6.75
CA PRO A 53 -15.06 0.42 7.97
C PRO A 53 -14.54 -0.94 8.49
N ASP A 54 -14.53 -1.95 7.62
CA ASP A 54 -14.33 -3.35 8.06
C ASP A 54 -13.16 -4.10 7.38
N VAL A 55 -12.54 -3.53 6.35
CA VAL A 55 -11.54 -4.24 5.53
C VAL A 55 -10.16 -3.78 5.96
N ILE A 56 -9.32 -4.73 6.37
CA ILE A 56 -7.92 -4.44 6.69
C ILE A 56 -7.19 -4.13 5.38
N LEU A 57 -6.55 -2.98 5.32
CA LEU A 57 -5.80 -2.48 4.16
C LEU A 57 -4.33 -2.27 4.52
N GLY A 58 -3.49 -2.32 3.51
CA GLY A 58 -2.16 -1.75 3.54
C GLY A 58 -2.00 -0.76 2.40
N VAL A 59 -1.28 0.33 2.64
CA VAL A 59 -1.00 1.33 1.61
C VAL A 59 0.47 1.71 1.64
N ASP A 60 1.02 1.92 0.47
CA ASP A 60 2.33 2.52 0.30
C ASP A 60 2.33 3.59 -0.79
N VAL A 61 3.16 4.62 -0.60
CA VAL A 61 3.36 5.70 -1.56
C VAL A 61 4.83 6.07 -1.54
N GLU A 62 5.42 6.27 -2.72
CA GLU A 62 6.83 6.58 -2.87
C GLU A 62 7.06 7.68 -3.89
N GLN A 63 7.99 8.58 -3.59
CA GLN A 63 8.54 9.51 -4.57
C GLN A 63 9.44 8.75 -5.54
N VAL A 64 9.15 8.87 -6.83
CA VAL A 64 9.94 8.31 -7.92
C VAL A 64 11.23 9.13 -8.05
N ARG A 65 12.36 8.47 -7.83
CA ARG A 65 13.71 9.02 -8.01
C ARG A 65 14.63 7.92 -8.52
N PRO A 66 15.78 8.26 -9.15
CA PRO A 66 16.77 7.26 -9.52
C PRO A 66 17.15 6.37 -8.32
N ILE A 67 17.22 5.06 -8.55
CA ILE A 67 17.52 4.06 -7.54
C ILE A 67 18.58 3.09 -8.08
N GLU A 68 19.43 2.57 -7.20
CA GLU A 68 20.42 1.57 -7.58
C GLU A 68 19.76 0.21 -7.82
N HIS A 69 20.15 -0.48 -8.90
CA HIS A 69 19.66 -1.83 -9.21
C HIS A 69 19.91 -2.84 -8.07
N ALA A 70 20.95 -2.61 -7.26
CA ALA A 70 21.28 -3.43 -6.09
C ALA A 70 20.15 -3.46 -5.04
N VAL A 71 19.29 -2.44 -4.98
CA VAL A 71 18.14 -2.43 -4.08
C VAL A 71 17.15 -3.52 -4.48
N ALA A 72 16.83 -3.66 -5.76
CA ALA A 72 15.98 -4.75 -6.27
C ALA A 72 16.60 -6.12 -5.95
N GLN A 73 17.92 -6.28 -6.16
CA GLN A 73 18.63 -7.52 -5.88
C GLN A 73 18.60 -7.94 -4.41
N ARG A 74 18.45 -6.97 -3.50
CA ARG A 74 18.44 -7.22 -2.06
C ARG A 74 17.06 -7.61 -1.53
N PHE A 75 15.99 -7.11 -2.14
CA PHE A 75 14.64 -7.17 -1.55
C PHE A 75 13.60 -7.90 -2.40
N PHE A 76 13.83 -8.07 -3.70
CA PHE A 76 12.86 -8.70 -4.58
C PHE A 76 13.14 -10.19 -4.74
N SER A 77 12.09 -10.95 -5.06
CA SER A 77 12.21 -12.36 -5.38
C SER A 77 12.98 -12.57 -6.68
N ARG A 78 13.48 -13.79 -6.92
CA ARG A 78 14.18 -14.12 -8.17
C ARG A 78 13.29 -13.90 -9.42
N ASP A 79 12.00 -14.21 -9.30
CA ASP A 79 11.04 -14.06 -10.39
C ASP A 79 10.78 -12.59 -10.69
N GLU A 80 10.68 -11.75 -9.66
CA GLU A 80 10.56 -10.29 -9.81
C GLU A 80 11.82 -9.67 -10.41
N ILE A 81 13.01 -10.08 -9.96
CA ILE A 81 14.28 -9.63 -10.54
C ILE A 81 14.35 -9.99 -12.03
N SER A 82 13.96 -11.22 -12.39
CA SER A 82 13.92 -11.68 -13.78
C SER A 82 12.94 -10.84 -14.61
N ALA A 83 11.72 -10.63 -14.11
CA ALA A 83 10.70 -9.82 -14.77
C ALA A 83 11.14 -8.36 -14.94
N LEU A 84 11.80 -7.79 -13.93
CA LEU A 84 12.30 -6.41 -13.95
C LEU A 84 13.45 -6.26 -14.97
N ASN A 85 14.35 -7.23 -15.06
CA ASN A 85 15.43 -7.25 -16.04
C ASN A 85 14.95 -7.48 -17.48
N ALA A 86 13.75 -8.05 -17.66
CA ALA A 86 13.12 -8.22 -18.97
C ALA A 86 12.43 -6.94 -19.48
N LEU A 87 12.27 -5.91 -18.63
CA LEU A 87 11.68 -4.65 -19.06
C LEU A 87 12.65 -3.83 -19.92
N PRO A 88 12.13 -3.03 -20.87
CA PRO A 88 12.89 -1.96 -21.49
C PRO A 88 13.54 -1.03 -20.44
N PRO A 89 14.76 -0.50 -20.69
CA PRO A 89 15.46 0.33 -19.70
C PRO A 89 14.67 1.56 -19.20
N ASP A 90 13.87 2.16 -20.07
CA ASP A 90 12.98 3.30 -19.76
C ASP A 90 11.77 2.91 -18.90
N MET A 91 11.41 1.63 -18.86
CA MET A 91 10.33 1.09 -18.03
C MET A 91 10.82 0.47 -16.72
N TRP A 92 12.13 0.25 -16.57
CA TRP A 92 12.72 -0.41 -15.41
C TRP A 92 12.37 0.31 -14.11
N LEU A 93 12.53 1.64 -14.06
CA LEU A 93 12.26 2.41 -12.85
C LEU A 93 10.78 2.36 -12.43
N ALA A 94 9.87 2.44 -13.40
CA ALA A 94 8.44 2.32 -13.15
C ALA A 94 8.08 0.92 -12.66
N GLY A 95 8.69 -0.13 -13.23
CA GLY A 95 8.53 -1.50 -12.75
C GLY A 95 9.04 -1.69 -11.32
N PHE A 96 10.19 -1.10 -10.99
CA PHE A 96 10.77 -1.16 -9.65
C PHE A 96 9.81 -0.58 -8.61
N TYR A 97 9.33 0.65 -8.81
CA TYR A 97 8.44 1.29 -7.84
C TYR A 97 7.05 0.64 -7.76
N ARG A 98 6.55 0.05 -8.85
CA ARG A 98 5.32 -0.77 -8.82
C ARG A 98 5.49 -2.00 -7.95
N CYS A 99 6.61 -2.69 -8.08
CA CYS A 99 6.95 -3.84 -7.25
C CYS A 99 7.11 -3.41 -5.78
N TRP A 100 7.97 -2.40 -5.53
CA TRP A 100 8.27 -1.89 -4.19
C TRP A 100 7.00 -1.50 -3.42
N THR A 101 6.19 -0.60 -3.97
CA THR A 101 4.99 -0.09 -3.29
C THR A 101 3.96 -1.18 -3.02
N ARG A 102 3.79 -2.17 -3.92
CA ARG A 102 2.89 -3.32 -3.67
C ARG A 102 3.38 -4.18 -2.52
N LYS A 103 4.68 -4.48 -2.49
CA LYS A 103 5.28 -5.31 -1.47
C LYS A 103 5.24 -4.64 -0.09
N GLU A 104 5.59 -3.36 -0.01
CA GLU A 104 5.48 -2.57 1.22
C GLU A 104 4.02 -2.45 1.68
N ALA A 105 3.06 -2.30 0.76
CA ALA A 105 1.64 -2.29 1.11
C ALA A 105 1.20 -3.64 1.72
N VAL A 106 1.66 -4.78 1.20
CA VAL A 106 1.39 -6.12 1.77
C VAL A 106 1.93 -6.22 3.19
N VAL A 107 3.19 -5.85 3.39
CA VAL A 107 3.83 -5.88 4.71
C VAL A 107 3.10 -4.97 5.71
N LYS A 108 2.72 -3.77 5.27
CA LYS A 108 1.94 -2.83 6.09
C LYS A 108 0.55 -3.36 6.41
N GLN A 109 -0.09 -4.11 5.52
CA GLN A 109 -1.37 -4.75 5.78
C GLN A 109 -1.23 -5.83 6.88
N LEU A 110 -0.27 -6.75 6.72
CA LEU A 110 0.01 -7.83 7.67
C LEU A 110 0.33 -7.31 9.07
N GLY A 111 0.98 -6.15 9.15
CA GLY A 111 1.26 -5.49 10.44
C GLY A 111 2.51 -6.02 11.14
N ASP A 112 3.26 -6.93 10.52
CA ASP A 112 4.50 -7.50 11.02
C ASP A 112 5.71 -6.54 10.90
N GLY A 113 5.50 -5.36 10.30
CA GLY A 113 6.59 -4.44 9.98
C GLY A 113 7.62 -5.09 9.03
N LEU A 114 8.85 -4.58 9.01
CA LEU A 114 9.96 -5.10 8.18
C LEU A 114 10.37 -6.56 8.48
N SER A 115 9.67 -7.24 9.38
CA SER A 115 9.98 -8.62 9.79
C SER A 115 9.56 -9.65 8.75
N TYR A 116 8.61 -9.32 7.87
CA TYR A 116 8.21 -10.20 6.79
C TYR A 116 9.15 -10.01 5.59
N PRO A 117 9.93 -11.03 5.18
CA PRO A 117 10.89 -10.89 4.10
C PRO A 117 10.19 -10.54 2.80
N LEU A 118 10.62 -9.46 2.16
CA LEU A 118 10.04 -9.03 0.89
C LEU A 118 10.22 -10.09 -0.21
N ASP A 119 11.26 -10.92 -0.16
CA ASP A 119 11.48 -12.02 -1.10
C ASP A 119 10.65 -13.29 -0.81
N ALA A 120 9.84 -13.32 0.25
CA ALA A 120 8.97 -14.47 0.61
C ALA A 120 7.69 -14.57 -0.25
N PHE A 121 7.40 -13.56 -1.06
CA PHE A 121 6.26 -13.52 -1.97
C PHE A 121 6.62 -12.71 -3.22
N SER A 122 5.83 -12.87 -4.28
CA SER A 122 6.04 -12.20 -5.56
C SER A 122 4.79 -11.46 -5.98
N VAL A 123 4.96 -10.28 -6.55
CA VAL A 123 3.87 -9.48 -7.15
C VAL A 123 4.15 -9.20 -8.62
N SER A 124 3.11 -8.95 -9.41
CA SER A 124 3.31 -8.43 -10.76
C SER A 124 3.97 -7.04 -10.67
N LEU A 125 4.73 -6.66 -11.70
CA LEU A 125 5.45 -5.37 -11.70
C LEU A 125 5.48 -4.66 -13.05
N ALA A 126 5.17 -5.34 -14.15
CA ALA A 126 5.22 -4.76 -15.48
C ALA A 126 4.21 -3.58 -15.60
N PRO A 127 4.62 -2.42 -16.11
CA PRO A 127 3.68 -1.34 -16.40
C PRO A 127 2.57 -1.81 -17.34
N GLY A 128 1.32 -1.42 -17.05
CA GLY A 128 0.13 -1.87 -17.80
C GLY A 128 -0.36 -3.28 -17.46
N ALA A 129 0.40 -4.10 -16.74
CA ALA A 129 -0.07 -5.40 -16.28
C ALA A 129 -1.10 -5.26 -15.15
N HIS A 130 -2.00 -6.24 -15.08
CA HIS A 130 -2.93 -6.39 -13.97
C HIS A 130 -2.15 -6.51 -12.65
N PRO A 131 -2.42 -5.68 -11.64
CA PRO A 131 -1.70 -5.73 -10.38
C PRO A 131 -2.14 -6.97 -9.58
N GLU A 132 -1.24 -7.86 -9.20
CA GLU A 132 -1.63 -9.11 -8.52
C GLU A 132 -0.49 -9.71 -7.69
N MET A 133 -0.86 -10.57 -6.74
CA MET A 133 0.06 -11.51 -6.11
C MET A 133 0.30 -12.67 -7.09
N THR A 134 1.55 -12.97 -7.40
CA THR A 134 1.90 -14.07 -8.31
C THR A 134 2.37 -15.31 -7.55
N GLN A 135 2.98 -15.12 -6.37
CA GLN A 135 3.37 -16.20 -5.46
C GLN A 135 3.26 -15.72 -4.02
N ILE A 136 2.82 -16.59 -3.11
CA ILE A 136 2.85 -16.35 -1.68
C ILE A 136 2.95 -17.70 -0.95
N ASP A 137 3.53 -17.69 0.25
CA ASP A 137 3.47 -18.83 1.16
C ASP A 137 1.99 -19.13 1.53
N PRO A 138 1.54 -20.40 1.41
CA PRO A 138 0.17 -20.82 1.73
C PRO A 138 -0.30 -20.45 3.14
N ASP A 139 0.60 -20.30 4.11
CA ASP A 139 0.26 -19.88 5.47
C ASP A 139 -0.34 -18.46 5.51
N TYR A 140 -0.10 -17.65 4.47
CA TYR A 140 -0.66 -16.30 4.30
C TYR A 140 -1.85 -16.25 3.31
N GLY A 141 -2.35 -17.42 2.90
CA GLY A 141 -3.50 -17.59 2.01
C GLY A 141 -3.11 -17.91 0.57
N THR A 142 -4.03 -17.67 -0.34
CA THR A 142 -3.81 -17.89 -1.78
C THR A 142 -3.56 -16.56 -2.49
N CYS A 143 -2.87 -16.58 -3.64
CA CYS A 143 -2.70 -15.38 -4.46
C CYS A 143 -4.02 -14.67 -4.79
N ALA A 144 -5.10 -15.43 -5.01
CA ALA A 144 -6.43 -14.90 -5.32
C ALA A 144 -7.08 -14.16 -4.15
N ASP A 145 -6.61 -14.36 -2.92
CA ASP A 145 -7.10 -13.64 -1.75
C ASP A 145 -6.63 -12.18 -1.75
N TRP A 146 -5.55 -11.86 -2.47
CA TRP A 146 -4.87 -10.57 -2.42
C TRP A 146 -5.26 -9.69 -3.59
N GLN A 147 -5.84 -8.54 -3.27
CA GLN A 147 -6.26 -7.54 -4.24
C GLN A 147 -5.40 -6.29 -4.13
N PHE A 148 -5.13 -5.68 -5.28
CA PHE A 148 -4.25 -4.53 -5.37
C PHE A 148 -4.86 -3.45 -6.25
N ALA A 149 -4.69 -2.18 -5.89
CA ALA A 149 -4.82 -1.09 -6.82
C ALA A 149 -3.54 -0.27 -6.83
N HIS A 150 -3.12 0.12 -8.02
CA HIS A 150 -2.03 1.05 -8.23
C HIS A 150 -2.62 2.43 -8.49
N PHE A 151 -1.97 3.47 -7.98
CA PHE A 151 -2.37 4.84 -8.21
C PHE A 151 -1.15 5.73 -8.40
N ASP A 152 -1.31 6.74 -9.25
CA ASP A 152 -0.37 7.83 -9.41
C ASP A 152 -0.83 9.01 -8.55
N ALA A 153 0.11 9.76 -7.99
CA ALA A 153 -0.17 10.90 -7.13
C ALA A 153 0.61 12.13 -7.58
N GLY A 154 0.11 12.79 -8.62
CA GLY A 154 0.86 13.81 -9.34
C GLY A 154 1.89 13.19 -10.30
N SER A 155 2.90 13.94 -10.69
CA SER A 155 3.92 13.47 -11.66
C SER A 155 5.02 12.61 -11.03
N ASP A 156 5.24 12.75 -9.72
CA ASP A 156 6.48 12.30 -9.08
C ASP A 156 6.24 11.22 -8.02
N PHE A 157 4.99 10.85 -7.74
CA PHE A 157 4.66 9.84 -6.73
C PHE A 157 3.81 8.74 -7.32
N VAL A 158 4.11 7.53 -6.87
CA VAL A 158 3.34 6.34 -7.18
C VAL A 158 3.03 5.58 -5.91
N GLY A 159 1.94 4.84 -5.90
CA GLY A 159 1.57 4.05 -4.73
C GLY A 159 0.77 2.81 -5.06
N ALA A 160 0.57 2.01 -4.03
CA ALA A 160 -0.26 0.83 -4.08
C ALA A 160 -1.09 0.73 -2.80
N VAL A 161 -2.32 0.28 -2.95
CA VAL A 161 -3.16 -0.17 -1.85
C VAL A 161 -3.45 -1.65 -2.05
N THR A 162 -3.43 -2.41 -0.96
CA THR A 162 -3.75 -3.84 -0.95
C THR A 162 -4.81 -4.13 0.11
N TRP A 163 -5.67 -5.10 -0.19
CA TRP A 163 -6.66 -5.65 0.73
C TRP A 163 -6.87 -7.13 0.44
N ARG A 164 -7.50 -7.85 1.38
CA ARG A 164 -7.92 -9.24 1.15
C ARG A 164 -9.40 -9.31 0.79
N GLY A 165 -9.76 -10.16 -0.17
CA GLY A 165 -11.15 -10.38 -0.58
C GLY A 165 -11.29 -11.14 -1.88
N ALA A 166 -12.45 -11.79 -2.05
CA ALA A 166 -12.77 -12.60 -3.23
C ALA A 166 -12.97 -11.76 -4.52
N GLN A 167 -13.26 -10.46 -4.37
CA GLN A 167 -13.49 -9.57 -5.49
C GLN A 167 -12.73 -8.27 -5.35
N ARG A 168 -12.34 -7.72 -6.50
CA ARG A 168 -11.86 -6.35 -6.59
C ARG A 168 -13.01 -5.40 -6.47
N VAL A 169 -12.82 -4.39 -5.65
CA VAL A 169 -13.71 -3.26 -5.51
C VAL A 169 -13.03 -2.02 -6.08
N PRO A 170 -13.81 -1.05 -6.58
CA PRO A 170 -13.26 0.25 -6.96
C PRO A 170 -12.48 0.90 -5.82
N VAL A 171 -11.40 1.59 -6.19
CA VAL A 171 -10.55 2.35 -5.26
C VAL A 171 -10.65 3.82 -5.60
N ASP A 172 -11.12 4.60 -4.64
CA ASP A 172 -11.20 6.05 -4.76
C ASP A 172 -9.96 6.69 -4.13
N VAL A 173 -9.24 7.48 -4.93
CA VAL A 173 -8.07 8.24 -4.48
C VAL A 173 -8.42 9.73 -4.53
N VAL A 174 -8.56 10.34 -3.36
CA VAL A 174 -8.91 11.75 -3.23
C VAL A 174 -7.68 12.53 -2.78
N SER A 175 -7.24 13.46 -3.63
CA SER A 175 -6.14 14.38 -3.29
C SER A 175 -6.64 15.52 -2.41
N GLN A 176 -5.88 15.82 -1.36
CA GLN A 176 -5.99 16.98 -0.49
C GLN A 176 -4.66 17.75 -0.53
N PRO A 177 -4.59 19.02 -0.10
CA PRO A 177 -3.40 19.86 -0.25
C PRO A 177 -2.08 19.20 0.20
N ASP A 178 -2.10 18.42 1.28
CA ASP A 178 -0.90 17.78 1.87
C ASP A 178 -1.03 16.27 2.04
N ASN A 179 -2.09 15.65 1.50
CA ASN A 179 -2.31 14.21 1.66
C ASN A 179 -3.18 13.59 0.57
N LEU A 180 -3.10 12.26 0.47
CA LEU A 180 -4.07 11.44 -0.24
C LEU A 180 -4.95 10.71 0.77
N LYS A 181 -6.24 10.66 0.48
CA LYS A 181 -7.19 9.76 1.14
C LYS A 181 -7.61 8.67 0.16
N ILE A 182 -7.43 7.42 0.55
CA ILE A 182 -7.82 6.24 -0.21
C ILE A 182 -8.96 5.52 0.49
N THR A 183 -10.02 5.23 -0.25
CA THR A 183 -11.15 4.43 0.21
C THR A 183 -11.46 3.32 -0.78
N LEU A 184 -11.89 2.17 -0.25
CA LEU A 184 -12.48 1.12 -1.07
C LEU A 184 -13.99 1.34 -1.13
N SER A 185 -14.57 1.23 -2.32
CA SER A 185 -16.02 1.17 -2.47
C SER A 185 -16.57 -0.11 -1.83
N ALA A 186 -17.78 -0.05 -1.26
CA ALA A 186 -18.45 -1.25 -0.77
C ALA A 186 -18.66 -2.24 -1.92
N SER A 187 -18.37 -3.52 -1.70
CA SER A 187 -18.81 -4.59 -2.59
C SER A 187 -20.33 -4.62 -2.58
N GLY A 188 -20.95 -4.36 -3.73
CA GLY A 188 -22.42 -4.41 -3.90
C GLY A 188 -23.01 -5.81 -3.78
#